data_AF-A0AAE8G3S6-F1
#
_entry.id   AF-A0AAE8G3S6-F1
#
_cell.length_a   1.000
_cell.length_b   1.000
_cell.length_c   1.000
_cell.angle_alpha   90.00
_cell.angle_beta   90.00
_cell.angle_gamma   90.00
#
_symmetry.space_group_name_H-M   'P 1'
#
loop_
_entity.id
_entity.type
_entity.pdbx_description
1 polymer ?
#
loop_
_entity_poly.entity_id
_entity_poly.type
_entity_poly.pdbx_seq_one_letter_code
_entity_poly.pdbx_strand_id
1 'polypeptide(L)'
;MATDEDYNALANDVYDVDSGKKSKPYRVNDTVGKKKYVVLQVEDNYKNGMQAMAVAPLDKNGKPNLSHIVVAYAGTNSSDLKDIQTDIQSIGLGSNKLHTTEETLLPPESSWIANENPANRVRKTTIPTDSQFQTALTFAKEVEKRIPK
;
A
#
# COMPACT_ATOMS: atom_id res chain seq x y z
N MET A 1 18.37 -2.39 -21.88
CA MET A 1 18.49 -1.88 -20.51
C MET A 1 17.23 -1.10 -20.19
N ALA A 2 16.72 -1.21 -18.97
CA ALA A 2 15.66 -0.32 -18.50
C ALA A 2 16.18 1.13 -18.48
N THR A 3 15.33 2.08 -18.86
CA THR A 3 15.63 3.52 -18.82
C THR A 3 14.94 4.19 -17.65
N ASP A 4 15.36 5.41 -17.30
CA ASP A 4 14.66 6.22 -16.29
C ASP A 4 13.19 6.45 -16.66
N GLU A 5 12.90 6.56 -17.95
CA GLU A 5 11.54 6.67 -18.47
C GLU A 5 10.71 5.40 -18.23
N ASP A 6 11.35 4.22 -18.30
CA ASP A 6 10.71 2.93 -18.01
C ASP A 6 10.35 2.84 -16.52
N TYR A 7 11.26 3.26 -15.62
CA TYR A 7 10.98 3.30 -14.19
C TYR A 7 9.92 4.34 -13.83
N ASN A 8 9.91 5.51 -14.49
CA ASN A 8 8.86 6.50 -14.33
C ASN A 8 7.49 5.96 -14.77
N ALA A 9 7.43 5.22 -15.89
CA ALA A 9 6.20 4.55 -16.29
C ALA A 9 5.69 3.58 -15.22
N LEU A 10 6.57 2.75 -14.64
CA LEU A 10 6.20 1.85 -13.54
C LEU A 10 5.75 2.59 -12.27
N ALA A 11 6.40 3.72 -11.94
CA ALA A 11 6.03 4.56 -10.80
C ALA A 11 4.66 5.23 -10.96
N ASN A 12 4.20 5.43 -12.20
CA ASN A 12 2.83 5.89 -12.48
C ASN A 12 1.85 4.72 -12.49
N ASP A 13 2.21 3.60 -13.14
CA ASP A 13 1.35 2.42 -13.28
C ASP A 13 1.00 1.77 -11.93
N VAL A 14 1.85 1.88 -10.90
CA VAL A 14 1.57 1.28 -9.58
C VAL A 14 0.32 1.86 -8.91
N TYR A 15 -0.03 3.12 -9.17
CA TYR A 15 -1.29 3.71 -8.67
C TYR A 15 -2.54 3.06 -9.29
N ASP A 16 -2.37 2.38 -10.43
CA ASP A 16 -3.46 1.69 -11.10
C ASP A 16 -3.71 0.28 -10.53
N VAL A 17 -3.00 -0.13 -9.48
CA VAL A 17 -3.27 -1.38 -8.73
C VAL A 17 -4.49 -1.24 -7.80
N ASP A 18 -4.83 -0.01 -7.40
CA ASP A 18 -5.91 0.35 -6.46
C ASP A 18 -7.30 -0.08 -6.97
N SER A 19 -7.85 -1.14 -6.40
CA SER A 19 -9.20 -1.62 -6.75
C SER A 19 -10.33 -0.70 -6.32
N GLY A 20 -10.10 0.16 -5.33
CA GLY A 20 -11.08 1.12 -4.86
C GLY A 20 -11.23 2.33 -5.78
N LYS A 21 -10.17 2.68 -6.52
CA LYS A 21 -10.14 3.85 -7.42
C LYS A 21 -10.17 3.52 -8.90
N LYS A 22 -9.81 2.29 -9.29
CA LYS A 22 -9.69 1.90 -10.70
C LYS A 22 -10.73 0.87 -11.05
N SER A 23 -11.49 1.15 -12.12
CA SER A 23 -12.47 0.19 -12.65
C SER A 23 -11.81 -1.08 -13.22
N LYS A 24 -10.57 -0.97 -13.68
CA LYS A 24 -9.75 -2.08 -14.20
C LYS A 24 -8.35 -1.99 -13.61
N PRO A 25 -8.16 -2.45 -12.37
CA PRO A 25 -6.89 -2.33 -11.71
C PRO A 25 -5.88 -3.36 -12.27
N TYR A 26 -4.59 -3.05 -12.24
CA TYR A 26 -3.56 -3.99 -12.70
C TYR A 26 -3.48 -5.23 -11.80
N ARG A 27 -3.34 -6.39 -12.43
CA ARG A 27 -3.27 -7.72 -11.81
C ARG A 27 -2.13 -8.54 -12.41
N VAL A 28 -1.88 -9.69 -11.81
CA VAL A 28 -0.87 -10.65 -12.27
C VAL A 28 -1.10 -11.00 -13.75
N ASN A 29 -0.02 -11.05 -14.53
CA ASN A 29 0.04 -11.23 -15.99
C ASN A 29 -0.33 -10.00 -16.83
N ASP A 30 -0.75 -8.88 -16.25
CA ASP A 30 -0.92 -7.66 -17.02
C ASP A 30 0.42 -7.09 -17.49
N THR A 31 0.41 -6.42 -18.64
CA THR A 31 1.59 -5.74 -19.18
C THR A 31 1.61 -4.27 -18.78
N VAL A 32 2.70 -3.84 -18.16
CA VAL A 32 2.90 -2.47 -17.62
C VAL A 32 4.22 -1.88 -18.12
N GLY A 33 4.52 -0.64 -17.74
CA GLY A 33 5.74 0.06 -18.13
C GLY A 33 5.86 0.16 -19.64
N LYS A 34 4.80 0.68 -20.29
CA LYS A 34 4.67 0.73 -21.76
C LYS A 34 4.78 -0.64 -22.45
N LYS A 35 4.18 -1.67 -21.83
CA LYS A 35 4.19 -3.07 -22.29
C LYS A 35 5.57 -3.74 -22.32
N LYS A 36 6.54 -3.19 -21.62
CA LYS A 36 7.90 -3.77 -21.50
C LYS A 36 8.01 -4.73 -20.34
N TYR A 37 7.05 -4.74 -19.42
CA TYR A 37 7.07 -5.54 -18.21
C TYR A 37 5.78 -6.34 -18.07
N VAL A 38 5.87 -7.44 -17.34
CA VAL A 38 4.73 -8.23 -16.89
C VAL A 38 4.63 -8.19 -15.38
N VAL A 39 3.41 -8.05 -14.87
CA VAL A 39 3.13 -8.09 -13.44
C VAL A 39 3.21 -9.53 -12.93
N LEU A 40 4.08 -9.75 -11.94
CA LEU A 40 4.24 -11.04 -11.28
C LEU A 40 3.40 -11.15 -10.00
N GLN A 41 3.29 -10.04 -9.26
CA GLN A 41 2.54 -9.96 -8.02
C GLN A 41 2.05 -8.52 -7.80
N VAL A 42 0.91 -8.37 -7.15
CA VAL A 42 0.35 -7.08 -6.72
C VAL A 42 -0.02 -7.15 -5.25
N GLU A 43 0.02 -6.01 -4.58
CA GLU A 43 -0.50 -5.81 -3.23
C GLU A 43 -1.34 -4.53 -3.21
N ASP A 44 -2.55 -4.64 -2.68
CA ASP A 44 -3.55 -3.59 -2.61
C ASP A 44 -4.20 -3.65 -1.23
N ASN A 45 -3.51 -3.09 -0.24
CA ASN A 45 -3.95 -3.14 1.14
C ASN A 45 -4.73 -1.86 1.49
N TYR A 46 -6.05 -1.93 1.35
CA TYR A 46 -6.95 -0.81 1.67
C TYR A 46 -6.87 -0.35 3.13
N LYS A 47 -6.42 -1.20 4.07
CA LYS A 47 -6.38 -0.85 5.51
C LYS A 47 -5.24 0.10 5.85
N ASN A 48 -4.11 -0.05 5.17
CA ASN A 48 -2.96 0.83 5.37
C ASN A 48 -2.63 1.66 4.11
N GLY A 49 -3.46 1.59 3.07
CA GLY A 49 -3.30 2.35 1.82
C GLY A 49 -2.12 1.93 0.96
N MET A 50 -1.48 0.79 1.24
CA MET A 50 -0.32 0.35 0.48
C MET A 50 -0.73 -0.21 -0.90
N GLN A 51 -0.04 0.26 -1.93
CA GLN A 51 -0.14 -0.23 -3.29
C GLN A 51 1.25 -0.58 -3.79
N ALA A 52 1.44 -1.80 -4.24
CA ALA A 52 2.71 -2.26 -4.77
C ALA A 52 2.52 -3.25 -5.90
N MET A 53 3.50 -3.30 -6.80
CA MET A 53 3.60 -4.34 -7.81
C MET A 53 5.04 -4.80 -8.00
N ALA A 54 5.20 -6.10 -8.18
CA ALA A 54 6.46 -6.71 -8.61
C ALA A 54 6.33 -7.09 -10.08
N VAL A 55 7.32 -6.68 -10.89
CA VAL A 55 7.29 -6.85 -12.34
C VAL A 55 8.60 -7.43 -12.86
N ALA A 56 8.52 -8.18 -13.95
CA ALA A 56 9.68 -8.65 -14.71
C ALA A 56 9.70 -8.03 -16.10
N PRO A 57 10.86 -7.65 -16.64
CA PRO A 57 10.99 -7.20 -18.01
C PRO A 57 10.70 -8.37 -18.97
N LEU A 58 10.06 -8.06 -20.09
CA LEU A 58 9.78 -9.01 -21.15
C LEU A 58 10.95 -9.09 -22.13
N ASP A 59 11.30 -10.30 -22.57
CA ASP A 59 12.25 -10.51 -23.66
C ASP A 59 11.62 -10.24 -25.04
N LYS A 60 12.43 -10.34 -26.10
CA LYS A 60 11.98 -10.17 -27.49
C LYS A 60 10.88 -11.14 -27.94
N ASN A 61 10.66 -12.23 -27.20
CA ASN A 61 9.64 -13.25 -27.46
C ASN A 61 8.42 -13.07 -26.54
N GLY A 62 8.36 -12.01 -25.73
CA GLY A 62 7.30 -11.79 -24.75
C GLY A 62 7.39 -12.72 -23.54
N LYS A 63 8.56 -13.31 -23.26
CA LYS A 63 8.78 -14.14 -22.08
C LYS A 63 9.31 -13.30 -20.92
N PRO A 64 8.80 -13.47 -19.69
CA PRO A 64 9.33 -12.77 -18.52
C PRO A 64 10.78 -13.16 -18.24
N ASN A 65 11.66 -12.19 -18.07
CA ASN A 65 13.02 -12.39 -17.59
C ASN A 65 13.07 -12.26 -16.07
N LEU A 66 13.01 -13.38 -15.37
CA LEU A 66 12.96 -13.43 -13.89
C LEU A 66 14.31 -13.15 -13.21
N SER A 67 15.40 -12.98 -13.96
CA SER A 67 16.71 -12.59 -13.39
C SER A 67 16.74 -11.16 -12.85
N HIS A 68 15.78 -10.32 -13.26
CA HIS A 68 15.66 -8.94 -12.84
C HIS A 68 14.21 -8.67 -12.46
N ILE A 69 13.95 -8.48 -11.17
CA ILE A 69 12.64 -8.09 -10.68
C ILE A 69 12.69 -6.64 -10.23
N VAL A 70 11.71 -5.86 -10.65
CA VAL A 70 11.50 -4.47 -10.19
C VAL A 70 10.28 -4.48 -9.29
N VAL A 71 10.40 -3.88 -8.10
CA VAL A 71 9.27 -3.67 -7.20
C VAL A 71 8.96 -2.18 -7.16
N ALA A 72 7.76 -1.82 -7.63
CA ALA A 72 7.25 -0.46 -7.57
C ALA A 72 6.28 -0.34 -6.39
N TYR A 73 6.41 0.76 -5.65
CA TYR A 73 5.52 1.14 -4.55
C TYR A 73 4.86 2.47 -4.90
N ALA A 74 3.55 2.57 -4.75
CA ALA A 74 2.88 3.85 -4.86
C ALA A 74 3.27 4.74 -3.67
N GLY A 75 3.42 6.03 -3.94
CA GLY A 75 3.49 7.03 -2.88
C GLY A 75 2.13 7.21 -2.21
N THR A 76 2.09 8.00 -1.15
CA THR A 76 0.85 8.33 -0.44
C THR A 76 0.00 9.33 -1.24
N ASN A 77 -1.32 9.15 -1.29
CA ASN A 77 -2.24 10.25 -1.60
C ASN A 77 -2.05 11.35 -0.53
N SER A 78 -1.70 12.55 -0.94
CA SER A 78 -1.11 13.61 -0.10
C SER A 78 -1.97 14.17 1.05
N SER A 79 -3.23 13.76 1.18
CA SER A 79 -4.16 14.26 2.18
C SER A 79 -3.87 13.76 3.61
N ASP A 80 -3.15 12.63 3.76
CA ASP A 80 -2.90 11.94 5.05
C ASP A 80 -1.42 12.05 5.53
N LEU A 81 -0.60 12.89 4.87
CA LEU A 81 0.84 13.00 5.13
C LEU A 81 1.22 13.48 6.55
N LYS A 82 0.29 14.09 7.30
CA LYS A 82 0.55 14.54 8.68
C LYS A 82 0.68 13.39 9.69
N ASP A 83 0.08 12.23 9.41
CA ASP A 83 0.19 11.07 10.29
C ASP A 83 1.44 10.22 9.95
N ILE A 84 1.80 10.12 8.66
CA ILE A 84 2.96 9.33 8.20
C ILE A 84 4.30 9.92 8.64
N GLN A 85 4.46 11.24 8.64
CA GLN A 85 5.69 11.86 9.13
C GLN A 85 5.88 11.66 10.64
N THR A 86 4.77 11.52 11.38
CA THR A 86 4.78 11.27 12.82
C THR A 86 5.12 9.80 13.12
N ASP A 87 4.65 8.86 12.29
CA ASP A 87 4.92 7.43 12.43
C ASP A 87 6.29 6.98 11.89
N ILE A 88 6.91 7.70 10.94
CA ILE A 88 8.28 7.40 10.47
C ILE A 88 9.34 7.67 11.55
N GLN A 89 9.07 8.57 12.50
CA GLN A 89 9.92 8.76 13.68
C GLN A 89 10.00 7.50 14.56
N SER A 90 9.04 6.58 14.43
CA SER A 90 9.03 5.27 15.10
C SER A 90 10.12 4.32 14.63
N ILE A 91 10.63 4.44 13.40
CA ILE A 91 11.71 3.54 12.93
C ILE A 91 13.02 3.88 13.65
N GLY A 92 13.21 5.15 14.05
CA GLY A 92 14.29 5.55 14.97
C GLY A 92 14.05 5.16 16.44
N LEU A 93 12.82 4.76 16.80
CA LEU A 93 12.39 4.43 18.17
C LEU A 93 11.87 2.97 18.35
N GLY A 94 11.87 2.15 17.30
CA GLY A 94 11.50 0.72 17.35
C GLY A 94 10.01 0.34 17.27
N SER A 95 9.09 1.23 16.87
CA SER A 95 7.65 0.87 16.82
C SER A 95 7.20 0.39 15.44
N ASN A 96 6.48 -0.74 15.41
CA ASN A 96 6.14 -1.52 14.21
C ASN A 96 4.65 -1.48 13.82
N LYS A 97 3.86 -0.59 14.43
CA LYS A 97 2.40 -0.50 14.25
C LYS A 97 1.99 0.95 13.98
N LEU A 98 1.06 1.12 13.04
CA LEU A 98 0.33 2.37 12.85
C LEU A 98 -0.88 2.37 13.79
N HIS A 99 -1.19 3.52 14.35
CA HIS A 99 -2.33 3.72 15.23
C HIS A 99 -3.42 4.50 14.50
N THR A 100 -4.25 3.82 13.72
CA THR A 100 -5.46 4.44 13.19
C THR A 100 -6.46 4.61 14.33
N THR A 101 -6.81 5.86 14.63
CA THR A 101 -7.82 6.20 15.63
C THR A 101 -9.15 6.40 14.92
N GLU A 102 -10.08 5.46 15.09
CA GLU A 102 -11.45 5.65 14.64
C GLU A 102 -12.29 6.23 15.79
N GLU A 103 -12.99 7.33 15.51
CA GLU A 103 -13.96 7.93 16.41
C GLU A 103 -15.35 7.43 16.06
N THR A 104 -15.91 6.56 16.90
CA THR A 104 -17.28 6.08 16.74
C THR A 104 -18.21 6.81 17.71
N LEU A 105 -19.30 7.40 17.17
CA LEU A 105 -20.36 7.99 17.98
C LEU A 105 -21.27 6.90 18.53
N LEU A 106 -21.32 6.77 19.85
CA LEU A 106 -22.22 5.86 20.52
C LEU A 106 -23.68 6.35 20.42
N PRO A 107 -24.66 5.42 20.32
CA PRO A 107 -26.07 5.78 20.41
C PRO A 107 -26.39 6.46 21.76
N PRO A 108 -27.42 7.31 21.83
CA PRO A 108 -27.75 8.02 23.05
C PRO A 108 -28.25 7.03 24.11
N GLU A 109 -27.58 6.98 25.27
CA GLU A 109 -28.09 6.24 26.42
C GLU A 109 -29.18 7.05 27.14
N SER A 110 -30.08 6.37 27.85
CA SER A 110 -31.18 6.97 28.62
C SER A 110 -30.72 7.66 29.93
N SER A 111 -29.48 8.15 29.98
CA SER A 111 -28.90 8.85 31.13
C SER A 111 -28.72 10.34 30.80
N TRP A 112 -29.31 11.20 31.65
CA TRP A 112 -29.29 12.66 31.52
C TRP A 112 -27.89 13.30 31.69
N ILE A 113 -26.88 12.51 32.01
CA ILE A 113 -25.49 12.95 32.22
C ILE A 113 -24.63 12.68 30.95
N ALA A 114 -25.03 11.73 30.10
CA ALA A 114 -24.29 11.33 28.90
C ALA A 114 -24.60 12.22 27.66
N ASN A 115 -25.66 13.02 27.73
CA ASN A 115 -26.20 13.84 26.65
C ASN A 115 -25.84 15.33 26.76
N GLU A 116 -25.19 15.78 27.84
CA GLU A 116 -24.75 17.18 28.01
C GLU A 116 -23.42 17.48 27.29
N ASN A 117 -22.52 16.51 27.19
CA ASN A 117 -21.24 16.66 26.48
C ASN A 117 -21.13 15.67 25.33
N PRO A 118 -21.17 16.11 24.04
CA PRO A 118 -21.04 15.20 22.90
C PRO A 118 -19.69 14.47 22.86
N ALA A 119 -18.63 15.01 23.50
CA ALA A 119 -17.35 14.33 23.62
C ALA A 119 -17.42 13.05 24.48
N ASN A 120 -18.38 12.96 25.40
CA ASN A 120 -18.61 11.75 26.22
C ASN A 120 -19.22 10.59 25.42
N ARG A 121 -19.65 10.85 24.17
CA ARG A 121 -20.26 9.85 23.27
C ARG A 121 -19.28 9.33 22.22
N VAL A 122 -18.03 9.79 22.25
CA VAL A 122 -17.00 9.38 21.30
C VAL A 122 -16.16 8.28 21.92
N ARG A 123 -16.23 7.06 21.38
CA ARG A 123 -15.21 6.03 21.64
C ARG A 123 -14.10 6.18 20.61
N LYS A 124 -12.88 6.41 21.10
CA LYS A 124 -11.65 6.34 20.32
C LYS A 124 -11.16 4.90 20.35
N THR A 125 -11.25 4.20 19.23
CA THR A 125 -10.70 2.85 19.11
C THR A 125 -9.41 2.93 18.31
N THR A 126 -8.29 2.53 18.93
CA THR A 126 -7.02 2.41 18.25
C THR A 126 -6.91 1.01 17.64
N ILE A 127 -7.00 0.92 16.31
CA ILE A 127 -6.82 -0.34 15.60
C ILE A 127 -5.35 -0.45 15.20
N PRO A 128 -4.60 -1.45 15.68
CA PRO A 128 -3.23 -1.65 15.23
C PRO A 128 -3.26 -2.17 13.79
N THR A 129 -2.83 -1.35 12.84
CA THR A 129 -2.58 -1.76 11.45
C THR A 129 -1.07 -1.85 11.24
N ASP A 130 -0.63 -2.86 10.49
CA ASP A 130 0.79 -2.97 10.15
C ASP A 130 1.20 -1.78 9.29
N SER A 131 2.37 -1.20 9.60
CA SER A 131 2.93 -0.11 8.81
C SER A 131 3.14 -0.50 7.36
N GLN A 132 2.93 0.45 6.45
CA GLN A 132 3.26 0.32 5.03
C GLN A 132 4.70 -0.17 4.82
N PHE A 133 5.64 0.23 5.69
CA PHE A 133 7.03 -0.25 5.63
C PHE A 133 7.15 -1.76 5.92
N GLN A 134 6.43 -2.25 6.92
CA GLN A 134 6.45 -3.67 7.27
C GLN A 134 5.75 -4.51 6.19
N THR A 135 4.64 -4.00 5.65
CA THR A 135 3.94 -4.67 4.54
C THR A 135 4.79 -4.67 3.26
N ALA A 136 5.50 -3.58 2.95
CA ALA A 136 6.43 -3.50 1.82
C ALA A 136 7.59 -4.49 1.96
N LEU A 137 8.18 -4.59 3.15
CA LEU A 137 9.25 -5.55 3.42
C LEU A 137 8.76 -7.00 3.30
N THR A 138 7.57 -7.29 3.81
CA THR A 138 6.95 -8.62 3.66
C THR A 138 6.70 -8.94 2.19
N PHE A 139 6.12 -8.00 1.44
CA PHE A 139 5.86 -8.15 0.01
C PHE A 139 7.13 -8.45 -0.78
N ALA A 140 8.20 -7.68 -0.57
CA ALA A 140 9.49 -7.92 -1.24
C ALA A 140 10.05 -9.32 -0.93
N LYS A 141 9.96 -9.77 0.33
CA LYS A 141 10.40 -11.12 0.73
C LYS A 141 9.54 -12.23 0.11
N GLU A 142 8.24 -12.01 -0.03
CA GLU A 142 7.35 -12.96 -0.69
C GLU A 142 7.66 -13.08 -2.19
N VAL A 143 7.91 -11.94 -2.85
CA VAL A 143 8.34 -11.90 -4.24
C VAL A 143 9.63 -12.68 -4.39
N GLU A 144 10.65 -12.40 -3.57
CA GLU A 144 11.94 -13.11 -3.60
C GLU A 144 11.79 -14.63 -3.46
N LYS A 145 10.92 -15.11 -2.55
CA LYS A 145 10.66 -16.54 -2.36
C LYS A 145 10.01 -17.22 -3.56
N ARG A 146 9.24 -16.48 -4.36
CA ARG A 146 8.50 -17.03 -5.52
C ARG A 146 9.34 -17.10 -6.79
N ILE A 147 10.46 -16.39 -6.85
CA ILE A 147 11.35 -16.44 -8.01
C ILE A 147 12.25 -17.67 -7.92
N PRO A 148 12.19 -18.61 -8.89
CA PRO A 148 13.11 -19.73 -8.93
C PRO A 148 14.55 -19.23 -9.11
N LYS A 149 15.47 -19.78 -8.31
CA LYS A 149 16.92 -19.50 -8.39
C LYS A 149 17.57 -20.23 -9.55
#